data_AF-A0A2R6XSV9-F1
#
_entry.id   AF-A0A2R6XSV9-F1
#
_cell.length_a   1.000
_cell.length_b   1.000
_cell.length_c   1.000
_cell.angle_alpha   90.00
_cell.angle_beta   90.00
_cell.angle_gamma   90.00
#
_symmetry.space_group_name_H-M   'P 1'
#
loop_
_entity.id
_entity.type
_entity.pdbx_description
1 polymer ?
#
loop_
_entity_poly.entity_id
_entity_poly.type
_entity_poly.pdbx_seq_one_letter_code
_entity_poly.pdbx_strand_id
1 'polypeptide(L)'
;MGLHPCDQHQTITTYRSLFPAIDFSDVEEDEDALWSPTERETKEQLFGRTKKFVEWLLKRKETDIAVVSHSSFLRHLMATFCQLRNALCCTCR
;
A
#
# COMPACT_ATOMS: atom_id res chain seq x y z
N MET A 1 -3.57 -10.32 -0.55
CA MET A 1 -2.67 -10.75 -1.63
C MET A 1 -2.38 -12.24 -1.49
N GLY A 2 -1.74 -12.86 -2.49
CA GLY A 2 -1.46 -14.30 -2.52
C GLY A 2 -2.63 -15.18 -2.96
N LEU A 3 -2.36 -16.47 -3.18
CA LEU A 3 -3.19 -17.54 -3.72
C LEU A 3 -3.66 -17.32 -5.18
N HIS A 4 -4.19 -16.14 -5.49
CA HIS A 4 -4.72 -15.82 -6.81
C HIS A 4 -3.65 -15.18 -7.68
N PRO A 5 -3.31 -15.76 -8.85
CA PRO A 5 -2.30 -15.19 -9.75
C PRO A 5 -2.60 -13.76 -10.22
N CYS A 6 -3.87 -13.37 -10.30
CA CYS A 6 -4.27 -12.01 -10.65
C CYS A 6 -3.92 -10.95 -9.59
N ASP A 7 -3.57 -11.38 -8.37
CA ASP A 7 -3.13 -10.51 -7.29
C ASP A 7 -1.59 -10.39 -7.26
N GLN A 8 -0.87 -11.08 -8.15
CA GLN A 8 0.59 -10.98 -8.29
C GLN A 8 0.94 -9.85 -9.25
N HIS A 9 1.84 -8.97 -8.86
CA HIS A 9 2.35 -7.94 -9.78
C HIS A 9 3.54 -8.46 -10.61
N GLN A 10 3.74 -7.85 -11.79
CA GLN A 10 4.95 -8.05 -12.58
C GLN A 10 6.14 -7.31 -11.94
N THR A 11 7.38 -7.69 -12.29
CA THR A 11 8.57 -7.04 -11.74
C THR A 11 8.63 -5.54 -11.99
N ILE A 12 9.21 -4.79 -11.06
CA ILE A 12 9.40 -3.34 -11.18
C ILE A 12 10.29 -3.00 -12.38
N THR A 13 11.29 -3.81 -12.68
CA THR A 13 12.13 -3.69 -13.88
C THR A 13 11.28 -3.72 -15.15
N THR A 14 10.28 -4.60 -15.23
CA THR A 14 9.36 -4.64 -16.36
C THR A 14 8.50 -3.37 -16.41
N TYR A 15 7.94 -2.94 -15.27
CA TYR A 15 7.13 -1.73 -15.24
C TYR A 15 7.90 -0.46 -15.56
N ARG A 16 9.16 -0.33 -15.14
CA ARG A 16 10.04 0.78 -15.51
C ARG A 16 10.23 0.87 -17.03
N SER A 17 10.36 -0.29 -17.70
CA SER A 17 10.46 -0.33 -19.16
C SER A 17 9.15 0.06 -19.85
N LEU A 18 8.00 -0.33 -19.29
CA LEU A 18 6.68 -0.04 -19.86
C LEU A 18 6.21 1.40 -19.60
N PHE A 19 6.60 1.97 -18.46
CA PHE A 19 6.13 3.26 -17.96
C PHE A 19 7.31 4.16 -17.55
N PRO A 20 8.14 4.61 -18.51
CA PRO A 20 9.36 5.37 -18.21
C PRO A 20 9.11 6.74 -17.57
N ALA A 21 7.88 7.25 -17.62
CA ALA A 21 7.48 8.51 -16.99
C ALA A 21 7.08 8.37 -15.51
N ILE A 22 6.97 7.14 -14.99
CA ILE A 22 6.59 6.88 -13.60
C ILE A 22 7.83 6.70 -12.75
N ASP A 23 7.86 7.38 -11.61
CA ASP A 23 8.92 7.24 -10.63
C ASP A 23 8.65 6.02 -9.72
N PHE A 24 9.57 5.07 -9.73
CA PHE A 24 9.57 3.86 -8.90
C PHE A 24 10.71 3.88 -7.87
N SER A 25 11.25 5.05 -7.52
CA SER A 25 12.37 5.19 -6.58
C SER A 25 12.03 4.76 -5.16
N ASP A 26 10.78 4.93 -4.73
CA ASP A 26 10.27 4.53 -3.41
C ASP A 26 9.93 3.02 -3.32
N VAL A 27 10.13 2.23 -4.37
CA VAL A 27 9.88 0.78 -4.38
C VAL A 27 11.19 0.02 -4.14
N GLU A 28 11.25 -0.72 -3.03
CA GLU A 28 12.47 -1.39 -2.56
C GLU A 28 12.73 -2.74 -3.26
N GLU A 29 11.68 -3.50 -3.55
CA GLU A 29 11.77 -4.88 -4.04
C GLU A 29 11.35 -4.96 -5.53
N ASP A 30 12.11 -5.71 -6.34
CA ASP A 30 11.77 -5.88 -7.76
C ASP A 30 10.65 -6.90 -7.97
N GLU A 31 10.66 -7.98 -7.19
CA GLU A 31 9.69 -9.08 -7.21
C GLU A 31 8.54 -8.84 -6.22
N ASP A 32 7.40 -9.51 -6.42
CA ASP A 32 6.25 -9.45 -5.49
C ASP A 32 6.48 -10.33 -4.25
N ALA A 33 7.23 -9.84 -3.27
CA ALA A 33 7.58 -10.62 -2.07
C ALA A 33 6.37 -10.90 -1.15
N LEU A 34 5.27 -10.16 -1.30
CA LEU A 34 4.06 -10.34 -0.49
C LEU A 34 3.08 -11.34 -1.12
N TRP A 35 3.29 -11.72 -2.38
CA TRP A 35 2.49 -12.73 -3.02
C TRP A 35 3.04 -14.14 -2.76
N SER A 36 2.16 -15.05 -2.36
CA SER A 36 2.47 -16.46 -2.15
C SER A 36 1.54 -17.32 -3.00
N PRO A 37 2.02 -18.39 -3.66
CA PRO A 37 1.16 -19.28 -4.44
C PRO A 37 0.26 -20.15 -3.55
N THR A 38 0.60 -20.32 -2.27
CA THR A 38 -0.08 -21.26 -1.35
C THR A 38 -0.85 -20.56 -0.25
N GLU A 39 -0.49 -19.33 0.10
CA GLU A 39 -1.06 -18.63 1.25
C GLU A 39 -1.81 -17.37 0.83
N ARG A 40 -2.96 -17.16 1.46
CA ARG A 40 -3.73 -15.92 1.34
C ARG A 40 -3.33 -15.00 2.50
N GLU A 41 -3.07 -13.74 2.18
CA GLU A 41 -2.86 -12.68 3.17
C GLU A 41 -3.99 -12.65 4.19
N THR A 42 -3.64 -12.70 5.48
CA THR A 42 -4.61 -12.63 6.57
C THR A 42 -5.10 -11.20 6.78
N LYS A 43 -6.19 -11.04 7.55
CA LYS A 43 -6.70 -9.70 7.89
C LYS A 43 -5.70 -8.91 8.72
N GLU A 44 -4.94 -9.58 9.58
CA GLU A 44 -3.94 -8.99 10.45
C GLU A 44 -2.74 -8.48 9.64
N GLN A 45 -2.28 -9.25 8.66
CA GLN A 45 -1.25 -8.83 7.70
C GLN A 45 -1.72 -7.63 6.87
N LEU A 46 -2.95 -7.69 6.35
CA LEU A 46 -3.57 -6.60 5.61
C LEU A 46 -3.66 -5.31 6.45
N PHE A 47 -4.09 -5.41 7.70
CA PHE A 47 -4.17 -4.27 8.62
C PHE A 47 -2.77 -3.70 8.92
N GLY A 48 -1.78 -4.56 9.18
CA GLY A 48 -0.40 -4.15 9.41
C GLY A 48 0.18 -3.38 8.24
N ARG A 49 -0.04 -3.86 7.01
CA ARG A 49 0.40 -3.19 5.78
C ARG A 49 -0.34 -1.87 5.54
N THR A 50 -1.64 -1.85 5.79
CA THR A 50 -2.45 -0.63 5.69
C THR A 50 -1.95 0.45 6.66
N LYS A 51 -1.61 0.07 7.90
CA LYS A 51 -1.05 0.99 8.89
C LYS A 51 0.28 1.58 8.44
N LYS A 52 1.22 0.74 8.00
CA LYS A 52 2.52 1.19 7.45
C LYS A 52 2.34 2.15 6.28
N PHE A 53 1.42 1.83 5.36
CA PHE A 53 1.12 2.67 4.21
C PHE A 53 0.55 4.04 4.64
N VAL A 54 -0.38 4.10 5.60
CA VAL A 54 -0.90 5.39 6.11
C VAL A 54 0.19 6.20 6.80
N GLU A 55 1.04 5.57 7.61
CA GLU A 55 2.18 6.24 8.27
C GLU A 55 3.17 6.82 7.26
N TRP A 56 3.41 6.12 6.15
CA TRP A 56 4.19 6.65 5.03
C TRP A 56 3.46 7.79 4.31
N LEU A 57 2.17 7.63 4.03
CA LEU A 57 1.33 8.60 3.35
C LEU A 57 1.28 9.94 4.11
N LEU A 58 1.19 9.90 5.43
CA LEU A 58 1.16 11.10 6.29
C LEU A 58 2.49 11.86 6.35
N LYS A 59 3.60 11.26 5.88
CA LYS A 59 4.93 11.92 5.80
C LYS A 59 5.18 12.57 4.44
N ARG A 60 4.29 12.37 3.48
CA ARG A 60 4.40 12.95 2.13
C ARG A 60 4.28 14.48 2.21
N LYS A 61 5.03 15.16 1.34
CA LYS A 61 5.01 16.63 1.22
C LYS A 61 3.89 17.13 0.31
N GLU A 62 3.34 16.23 -0.50
CA GLU A 62 2.27 16.47 -1.45
C GLU A 62 0.97 16.82 -0.72
N THR A 63 0.24 17.81 -1.24
CA THR A 63 -1.05 18.25 -0.66
C THR A 63 -2.22 17.41 -1.12
N ASP A 64 -2.18 16.96 -2.37
CA ASP A 64 -3.26 16.24 -3.04
C ASP A 64 -2.73 14.90 -3.52
N ILE A 65 -3.21 13.81 -2.92
CA ILE A 65 -2.73 12.45 -3.21
C ILE A 65 -3.91 11.58 -3.62
N ALA A 66 -3.81 10.98 -4.82
CA ALA A 66 -4.75 9.98 -5.30
C ALA A 66 -4.19 8.57 -5.05
N VAL A 67 -4.94 7.73 -4.34
CA VAL A 67 -4.59 6.32 -4.11
C VAL A 67 -5.53 5.44 -4.93
N VAL A 68 -4.97 4.71 -5.90
CA VAL A 68 -5.71 3.75 -6.74
C VAL A 68 -5.45 2.34 -6.21
N SER A 69 -6.50 1.62 -5.82
CA SER A 69 -6.39 0.27 -5.28
C SER A 69 -7.72 -0.48 -5.36
N HIS A 70 -7.76 -1.71 -4.84
CA HIS A 70 -8.96 -2.54 -4.78
C HIS A 70 -9.88 -2.17 -3.61
N SER A 71 -11.17 -2.45 -3.77
CA SER A 71 -12.22 -2.09 -2.79
C SER A 71 -11.96 -2.61 -1.37
N SER A 72 -11.43 -3.82 -1.24
CA SER A 72 -11.09 -4.41 0.06
C SER A 72 -9.98 -3.64 0.75
N PHE A 73 -8.90 -3.30 0.04
CA PHE A 73 -7.78 -2.53 0.58
C PHE A 73 -8.22 -1.11 0.95
N LEU A 74 -8.91 -0.41 0.02
CA LEU A 74 -9.39 0.95 0.24
C LEU A 74 -10.30 1.07 1.47
N ARG A 75 -11.15 0.08 1.73
CA ARG A 75 -11.98 0.07 2.95
C ARG A 75 -11.15 0.05 4.24
N HIS A 76 -10.10 -0.78 4.29
CA HIS A 76 -9.20 -0.81 5.46
C HIS A 76 -8.39 0.48 5.55
N LEU A 77 -7.91 0.99 4.41
CA LEU A 77 -7.18 2.25 4.31
C LEU A 77 -7.96 3.42 4.92
N MET A 78 -9.23 3.58 4.53
CA MET A 78 -10.07 4.65 5.05
C MET A 78 -10.29 4.53 6.57
N ALA A 79 -10.50 3.32 7.07
CA ALA A 79 -10.66 3.08 8.51
C ALA A 79 -9.38 3.42 9.29
N THR A 80 -8.23 2.94 8.83
CA THR A 80 -6.93 3.20 9.46
C THR A 80 -6.54 4.67 9.39
N PHE A 81 -6.80 5.35 8.27
CA PHE A 81 -6.55 6.77 8.10
C PHE A 81 -7.35 7.61 9.10
N CYS A 82 -8.65 7.35 9.25
CA CYS A 82 -9.48 8.01 10.25
C CYS A 82 -8.96 7.80 11.68
N GLN A 83 -8.57 6.57 12.03
CA GLN A 83 -8.03 6.25 13.36
C GLN A 83 -6.74 7.01 13.67
N LEU A 84 -5.76 6.97 12.75
CA LEU A 84 -4.46 7.61 12.96
C LEU A 84 -4.56 9.13 12.94
N ARG A 85 -5.41 9.71 12.08
CA ARG A 85 -5.64 11.15 12.06
C ARG A 85 -6.32 11.65 13.34
N ASN A 86 -7.27 10.89 13.88
CA ASN A 86 -7.91 11.22 15.16
C ASN A 86 -6.92 11.12 16.33
N ALA A 87 -6.04 10.12 16.33
CA ALA A 87 -4.98 9.99 17.34
C ALA A 87 -3.97 11.16 17.27
N LEU A 88 -3.59 11.59 16.07
CA LEU A 88 -2.75 12.78 15.86
C LEU A 88 -3.47 14.08 16.29
N CYS A 89 -4.78 14.18 16.05
CA CYS A 89 -5.58 15.32 16.54
C CYS A 89 -5.65 15.37 18.07
N CYS A 90 -5.80 14.21 18.74
CA CYS A 90 -5.84 14.12 20.20
C CYS A 90 -4.49 14.34 20.90
N THR A 91 -3.37 14.28 20.18
CA THR A 91 -2.02 14.53 20.73
C THR A 91 -1.55 15.98 20.57
N CYS A 92 -2.34 16.84 19.92
CA CYS A 92 -2.14 18.29 19.85
C CYS A 92 -2.90 19.08 20.95
N ARG A 93 -3.10 18.48 22.13
CA ARG A 93 -3.64 19.20 23.30
C ARG A 93 -2.56 19.46 24.33
#